data_AF-A0A1H6SG76-F1
#
_entry.id   AF-A0A1H6SG76-F1
#
_cell.length_a   1.000
_cell.length_b   1.000
_cell.length_c   1.000
_cell.angle_alpha   90.00
_cell.angle_beta   90.00
_cell.angle_gamma   90.00
#
_symmetry.space_group_name_H-M   'P 1'
#
loop_
_entity.id
_entity.type
_entity.pdbx_description
1 polymer ?
#
loop_
_entity_poly.entity_id
_entity_poly.type
_entity_poly.pdbx_seq_one_letter_code
_entity_poly.pdbx_strand_id
1 'polypeptide(L)'
;MNEFLYYVHEGLSWLASVMPDFLLGTRGVCHLLIFLFVVGYRAPTHSHRKAVGTVAGIFAGANAAEAYRIAYNFTSFTSVVQPPLTLVMVCVLFFVIYARGNMARMLPRRIGEMIP
;
A
#
# COMPACT_ATOMS: atom_id res chain seq x y z
N MET A 1 -37.81 8.29 17.51
CA MET A 1 -36.74 7.57 16.79
C MET A 1 -36.42 6.33 17.63
N ASN A 2 -36.54 5.11 17.09
CA ASN A 2 -36.26 3.89 17.85
C ASN A 2 -34.83 3.94 18.40
N GLU A 3 -34.62 3.56 19.66
CA GLU A 3 -33.29 3.56 20.31
C GLU A 3 -32.24 2.83 19.46
N PHE A 4 -32.62 1.75 18.79
CA PHE A 4 -31.78 1.05 17.81
C PHE A 4 -31.24 1.97 16.70
N LEU A 5 -32.09 2.81 16.10
CA LEU A 5 -31.67 3.75 15.04
C LEU A 5 -30.77 4.86 15.58
N TYR A 6 -30.96 5.27 16.84
CA TYR A 6 -30.08 6.24 17.51
C TYR A 6 -28.66 5.67 17.66
N TYR A 7 -28.52 4.46 18.21
CA TYR A 7 -27.21 3.81 18.37
C TYR A 7 -26.51 3.52 17.03
N VAL A 8 -27.25 3.12 16.00
CA VAL A 8 -26.68 2.91 14.67
C VAL A 8 -26.17 4.24 14.09
N HIS A 9 -26.93 5.33 14.23
CA HIS A 9 -26.51 6.64 13.74
C HIS A 9 -25.27 7.17 14.48
N GLU A 10 -25.24 7.04 15.80
CA GLU A 10 -24.08 7.43 16.63
C GLU A 10 -22.84 6.60 16.32
N GLY A 11 -23.01 5.28 16.09
CA GLY A 11 -21.91 4.42 15.65
C GLY A 11 -21.37 4.79 14.28
N LEU A 12 -22.24 5.13 13.32
CA LEU A 12 -21.83 5.54 11.97
C LEU A 12 -21.17 6.92 11.95
N SER A 13 -21.61 7.87 12.79
CA SER A 13 -20.99 9.19 12.88
C SER A 13 -19.62 9.12 13.56
N TRP A 14 -19.47 8.29 14.60
CA TRP A 14 -18.16 7.97 15.18
C TRP A 14 -17.24 7.30 14.17
N LEU A 15 -17.74 6.31 13.42
CA LEU A 15 -16.94 5.64 12.40
C LEU A 15 -16.48 6.65 11.33
N ALA A 16 -17.36 7.55 10.89
CA ALA A 16 -17.05 8.56 9.89
C ALA A 16 -15.99 9.58 10.37
N SER A 17 -15.90 9.86 11.67
CA SER A 17 -14.90 10.79 12.22
C SER A 17 -13.51 10.17 12.35
N VAL A 18 -13.42 8.86 12.61
CA VAL A 18 -12.13 8.16 12.81
C VAL A 18 -11.60 7.52 11.52
N MET A 19 -12.49 7.13 10.60
CA MET A 19 -12.13 6.43 9.37
C MET A 19 -11.09 7.17 8.51
N PRO A 20 -11.15 8.50 8.31
CA PRO A 20 -10.16 9.19 7.49
C PRO A 20 -8.74 9.06 8.04
N ASP A 21 -8.55 9.25 9.36
CA ASP A 21 -7.26 9.11 10.02
C ASP A 21 -6.73 7.67 9.91
N PHE A 22 -7.61 6.68 10.13
CA PHE A 22 -7.23 5.28 10.00
C PHE A 22 -6.79 4.92 8.58
N LEU A 23 -7.54 5.37 7.57
CA LEU A 23 -7.23 5.12 6.16
C LEU A 23 -5.96 5.83 5.70
N LEU A 24 -5.71 7.05 6.19
CA LEU A 24 -4.50 7.80 5.89
C LEU A 24 -3.27 7.19 6.58
N GLY A 25 -3.40 6.84 7.87
CA GLY A 25 -2.36 6.14 8.62
C GLY A 25 -1.99 4.82 7.97
N THR A 26 -2.99 4.01 7.59
CA THR A 26 -2.78 2.77 6.84
C THR A 26 -2.00 3.01 5.55
N ARG A 27 -2.34 4.06 4.79
CA ARG A 27 -1.66 4.43 3.54
C ARG A 27 -0.20 4.80 3.77
N GLY A 28 0.08 5.63 4.77
CA GLY A 28 1.44 6.02 5.15
C GLY A 28 2.29 4.81 5.56
N VAL A 29 1.71 3.91 6.36
CA VAL A 29 2.36 2.65 6.76
C VAL A 29 2.64 1.75 5.56
N CYS A 30 1.69 1.62 4.62
CA CYS A 30 1.91 0.84 3.40
C CYS A 30 3.09 1.36 2.58
N HIS A 31 3.15 2.68 2.34
CA HIS A 31 4.28 3.30 1.66
C HIS A 31 5.61 3.02 2.37
N LEU A 32 5.65 3.21 3.70
CA LEU A 32 6.85 2.95 4.48
C LEU A 32 7.31 1.49 4.39
N LEU A 33 6.37 0.54 4.54
CA LEU A 33 6.68 -0.89 4.45
C LEU A 33 7.18 -1.26 3.05
N ILE A 34 6.53 -0.77 1.99
CA ILE A 34 6.99 -1.00 0.60
C ILE A 34 8.44 -0.53 0.44
N PHE A 35 8.77 0.67 0.91
CA PHE A 35 10.14 1.17 0.88
C PHE A 35 11.11 0.23 1.60
N LEU A 36 10.81 -0.17 2.84
CA LEU A 36 11.67 -1.03 3.65
C LEU A 36 11.90 -2.41 3.00
N PHE A 37 10.86 -3.00 2.41
CA PHE A 37 10.97 -4.28 1.72
C PHE A 37 11.79 -4.18 0.43
N VAL A 38 11.61 -3.11 -0.35
CA VAL A 38 12.31 -2.94 -1.63
C VAL A 38 13.78 -2.56 -1.40
N VAL A 39 14.09 -1.70 -0.44
CA VAL A 39 15.49 -1.32 -0.13
C VAL A 39 16.29 -2.48 0.46
N GLY A 40 15.63 -3.37 1.20
CA GLY A 40 16.24 -4.59 1.73
C GLY A 40 16.49 -5.69 0.69
N TYR A 41 15.98 -5.53 -0.54
CA TYR A 41 16.10 -6.54 -1.58
C TYR A 41 17.52 -6.57 -2.18
N ARG A 42 18.23 -7.68 -2.01
CA ARG A 42 19.53 -7.94 -2.64
C ARG A 42 19.36 -8.84 -3.86
N ALA A 43 19.62 -8.31 -5.06
CA ALA A 43 19.58 -9.08 -6.31
C ALA A 43 21.00 -9.42 -6.81
N PRO A 44 21.27 -10.67 -7.28
CA PRO A 44 22.52 -10.99 -7.96
C PRO A 44 22.61 -10.31 -9.34
N THR A 45 23.84 -9.96 -9.74
CA THR A 45 24.18 -9.03 -10.81
C THR A 45 24.12 -9.66 -12.21
N HIS A 46 23.13 -9.26 -13.02
CA HIS A 46 23.09 -9.46 -14.48
C HIS A 46 22.59 -8.16 -15.14
N SER A 47 22.93 -7.87 -16.40
CA SER A 47 22.63 -6.58 -17.04
C SER A 47 21.13 -6.22 -17.04
N HIS A 48 20.24 -7.19 -17.29
CA HIS A 48 18.78 -7.01 -17.19
C HIS A 48 18.33 -6.66 -15.76
N ARG A 49 19.01 -7.18 -14.74
CA ARG A 49 18.70 -6.92 -13.32
C ARG A 49 19.17 -5.55 -12.85
N LYS A 50 20.10 -4.88 -13.55
CA LYS A 50 20.49 -3.49 -13.27
C LYS A 50 19.35 -2.52 -13.55
N ALA A 51 18.71 -2.63 -14.72
CA ALA A 51 17.56 -1.79 -15.08
C ALA A 51 16.40 -1.99 -14.10
N VAL A 52 16.06 -3.25 -13.79
CA VAL A 52 15.03 -3.59 -12.80
C VAL A 52 15.39 -3.04 -11.40
N GLY A 53 16.66 -3.12 -11.00
CA GLY A 53 17.14 -2.56 -9.74
C GLY A 53 17.01 -1.04 -9.67
N THR A 54 17.32 -0.32 -10.75
CA THR A 54 17.13 1.14 -10.81
C THR A 54 15.67 1.53 -10.69
N VAL A 55 14.77 0.85 -11.43
CA VAL A 55 13.32 1.10 -11.33
C VAL A 55 12.79 0.79 -9.94
N ALA A 56 13.22 -0.31 -9.33
CA ALA A 56 12.88 -0.66 -7.96
C ALA A 56 13.39 0.39 -6.95
N GLY A 57 14.59 0.93 -7.15
CA GLY A 57 15.14 2.01 -6.32
C GLY A 57 14.33 3.30 -6.41
N ILE A 58 13.95 3.73 -7.62
CA ILE A 58 13.07 4.90 -7.82
C ILE A 58 11.71 4.68 -7.16
N PHE A 59 11.13 3.49 -7.34
CA PHE A 59 9.88 3.11 -6.70
C PHE A 59 9.98 3.15 -5.17
N ALA A 60 11.05 2.61 -4.59
CA ALA A 60 11.30 2.68 -3.14
C ALA A 60 11.43 4.13 -2.66
N GLY A 61 12.18 4.97 -3.39
CA GLY A 61 12.34 6.39 -3.08
C GLY A 61 11.01 7.15 -3.11
N ALA A 62 10.17 6.92 -4.12
CA ALA A 62 8.84 7.53 -4.20
C ALA A 62 7.95 7.13 -3.01
N ASN A 63 7.99 5.87 -2.60
CA ASN A 63 7.25 5.40 -1.43
C ASN A 63 7.78 6.01 -0.12
N ALA A 64 9.10 6.16 0.04
CA ALA A 64 9.67 6.86 1.21
C ALA A 64 9.25 8.33 1.26
N ALA A 65 9.29 9.03 0.12
CA ALA A 65 8.88 10.42 0.02
C ALA A 65 7.39 10.61 0.36
N GLU A 66 6.51 9.72 -0.16
CA GLU A 66 5.08 9.77 0.14
C GLU A 66 4.78 9.44 1.61
N ALA A 67 5.46 8.46 2.21
CA ALA A 67 5.32 8.16 3.64
C ALA A 67 5.70 9.37 4.50
N TYR A 68 6.83 10.03 4.18
CA TYR A 68 7.26 11.25 4.86
C TYR A 68 6.26 12.41 4.65
N ARG A 69 5.78 12.60 3.42
CA ARG A 69 4.81 13.66 3.08
C ARG A 69 3.51 13.49 3.84
N ILE A 70 3.01 12.26 3.96
CA ILE A 70 1.82 11.92 4.75
C ILE A 70 2.06 12.18 6.24
N ALA A 71 3.20 11.77 6.78
CA ALA A 71 3.52 11.99 8.19
C ALA A 71 3.60 13.49 8.54
N TYR A 72 4.22 14.29 7.68
CA TYR A 72 4.41 15.73 7.92
C TYR A 72 3.13 16.56 7.71
N ASN A 73 2.27 16.16 6.77
CA ASN A 73 1.05 16.89 6.41
C ASN A 73 -0.22 16.12 6.79
N PHE A 74 -0.15 15.28 7.84
CA PHE A 74 -1.20 14.31 8.17
C PHE A 74 -2.58 14.97 8.29
N THR A 75 -2.69 15.99 9.14
CA THR A 75 -3.95 16.73 9.39
C THR A 75 -4.52 17.38 8.13
N SER A 76 -3.66 17.85 7.22
CA SER A 76 -4.09 18.45 5.96
C SER A 76 -4.61 17.40 4.97
N PHE A 77 -4.14 16.16 5.05
CA PHE A 77 -4.61 15.07 4.18
C PHE A 77 -5.81 14.33 4.73
N THR A 78 -6.04 14.34 6.04
CA THR A 78 -7.22 13.70 6.67
C THR A 78 -8.52 14.17 6.03
N SER A 79 -8.64 15.46 5.67
CA SER A 79 -9.84 16.05 5.06
C SER A 79 -10.10 15.62 3.61
N VAL A 80 -9.10 15.05 2.93
CA VAL A 80 -9.15 14.67 1.50
C VAL A 80 -8.86 13.18 1.28
N VAL A 81 -9.05 12.36 2.31
CA VAL A 81 -8.81 10.92 2.25
C VAL A 81 -9.74 10.26 1.24
N GLN A 82 -9.15 9.49 0.33
CA GLN A 82 -9.89 8.68 -0.63
C GLN A 82 -9.73 7.20 -0.26
N PRO A 83 -10.80 6.53 0.21
CA PRO A 83 -10.75 5.11 0.57
C PRO A 83 -10.21 4.17 -0.53
N PRO A 84 -10.54 4.35 -1.84
CA PRO A 84 -10.03 3.48 -2.90
C PRO A 84 -8.50 3.48 -2.99
N LEU A 85 -7.83 4.60 -2.72
CA LEU A 85 -6.37 4.68 -2.76
C LEU A 85 -5.73 3.83 -1.66
N THR A 86 -6.31 3.83 -0.46
CA THR A 86 -5.81 2.99 0.65
C THR A 86 -5.94 1.51 0.31
N LEU A 87 -7.04 1.08 -0.34
CA LEU A 87 -7.20 -0.30 -0.80
C LEU A 87 -6.13 -0.69 -1.82
N VAL A 88 -5.88 0.16 -2.83
CA VAL A 88 -4.83 -0.05 -3.83
C VAL A 88 -3.48 -0.22 -3.15
N MET A 89 -3.15 0.62 -2.18
CA MET A 89 -1.88 0.55 -1.45
C MET A 89 -1.72 -0.76 -0.68
N VAL A 90 -2.78 -1.28 -0.08
CA VAL A 90 -2.76 -2.60 0.58
C VAL A 90 -2.51 -3.73 -0.44
N CYS A 91 -3.16 -3.67 -1.61
CA CYS A 91 -2.92 -4.64 -2.69
C CYS A 91 -1.47 -4.59 -3.21
N VAL A 92 -0.92 -3.38 -3.39
CA VAL A 92 0.47 -3.18 -3.80
C VAL A 92 1.44 -3.69 -2.73
N LEU A 93 1.17 -3.41 -1.45
CA LEU A 93 1.96 -3.94 -0.34
C LEU A 93 1.96 -5.47 -0.35
N PHE A 94 0.79 -6.09 -0.52
CA PHE A 94 0.68 -7.54 -0.64
C PHE A 94 1.50 -8.08 -1.82
N PHE A 95 1.41 -7.45 -2.99
CA PHE A 95 2.21 -7.80 -4.16
C PHE A 95 3.73 -7.71 -3.88
N VAL A 96 4.17 -6.63 -3.25
CA VAL A 96 5.59 -6.42 -2.92
C VAL A 96 6.09 -7.47 -1.92
N ILE A 97 5.32 -7.76 -0.87
CA ILE A 97 5.72 -8.72 0.17
C ILE A 97 5.65 -10.16 -0.35
N TYR A 98 4.52 -10.55 -0.93
CA TYR A 98 4.22 -11.94 -1.31
C TYR A 98 4.91 -12.33 -2.62
N ALA A 99 4.74 -11.52 -3.67
CA ALA A 99 5.26 -11.84 -4.99
C ALA A 99 6.72 -11.38 -5.19
N ARG A 100 7.26 -10.55 -4.26
CA ARG A 100 8.56 -9.88 -4.40
C ARG A 100 8.70 -9.15 -5.74
N GLY A 101 7.61 -8.55 -6.21
CA GLY A 101 7.56 -7.87 -7.51
C GLY A 101 7.45 -8.78 -8.73
N ASN A 102 7.29 -10.09 -8.58
CA ASN A 102 7.14 -11.03 -9.70
C ASN A 102 5.70 -11.56 -9.81
N MET A 103 4.91 -10.98 -10.73
CA MET A 103 3.53 -11.40 -11.00
C MET A 103 3.40 -12.87 -11.39
N ALA A 104 4.44 -13.48 -11.99
CA ALA A 104 4.42 -14.90 -12.35
C ALA A 104 4.34 -15.81 -11.12
N ARG A 105 4.80 -15.35 -9.94
CA ARG A 105 4.66 -16.09 -8.67
C ARG A 105 3.24 -16.07 -8.11
N MET A 106 2.38 -15.20 -8.63
CA MET A 106 0.96 -15.13 -8.25
C MET A 106 0.06 -15.95 -9.18
N LEU A 107 0.60 -16.46 -10.29
CA LEU A 107 -0.14 -17.35 -11.17
C LEU A 107 -0.26 -18.75 -10.55
N PRO A 108 -1.44 -19.41 -10.64
CA PRO A 108 -1.57 -20.81 -10.29
C PRO A 108 -0.54 -21.64 -11.06
N ARG A 109 0.16 -22.57 -10.36
CA ARG A 109 1.21 -23.43 -10.94
C ARG A 109 0.87 -24.02 -12.32
N ARG A 110 -0.40 -24.42 -12.49
CA ARG A 110 -0.92 -25.01 -13.74
C ARG A 110 -0.89 -24.06 -14.95
N ILE A 111 -0.94 -22.74 -14.76
CA ILE A 111 -0.82 -21.76 -15.85
C ILE A 111 0.65 -21.43 -16.11
N GLY A 112 1.48 -21.39 -15.06
CA GLY A 112 2.92 -21.16 -15.20
C GLY A 112 3.65 -22.26 -15.98
N GLU A 113 3.11 -23.48 -16.00
CA GLU A 113 3.62 -24.60 -16.81
C GLU A 113 3.14 -24.58 -18.28
N MET A 114 2.14 -23.76 -18.62
CA MET A 114 1.58 -23.65 -19.97
C MET A 114 2.13 -22.48 -20.79
N ILE A 115 2.92 -21.60 -20.16
CA ILE A 115 3.57 -20.47 -20.84
C ILE A 115 5.02 -20.90 -21.13
N PRO A 116 5.44 -20.95 -22.41
CA PRO A 116 6.77 -21.42 -22.81
C PRO A 116 7.93 -20.55 -22.30
#